data_AF-A0A2D6X135-F1
#
_entry.id   AF-A0A2D6X135-F1
#
_cell.length_a   1.000
_cell.length_b   1.000
_cell.length_c   1.000
_cell.angle_alpha   90.00
_cell.angle_beta   90.00
_cell.angle_gamma   90.00
#
_symmetry.space_group_name_H-M   'P 1'
#
loop_
_entity.id
_entity.type
_entity.pdbx_description
1 polymer ?
#
loop_
_entity_poly.entity_id
_entity_poly.type
_entity_poly.pdbx_seq_one_letter_code
_entity_poly.pdbx_strand_id
1 'polypeptide(L)'
;MAHDFSSAGTVVTGADASTRPGAGRLPEGPRADFYLIHNPESWEIYERPDGEYEWLPKLKPLYLTPGVNGVRQVKGGFDDAPARLAVTDRGWTVLDRSLGYITKYPCRRGQSAFLTWNTPVAMGRRVVVRHDVEGYAAWRRELVENGTIAAPEPEALDAVLHRLEQTINRGQKAIHIPGVKARIDANEKKKTGAKKAAKRATSRKRAPRKRAAPSA
;
A
#
# COMPACT_ATOMS: atom_id res chain seq x y z
N MET A 1 -9.83 1.84 21.31
CA MET A 1 -10.51 0.78 20.54
C MET A 1 -9.42 -0.06 19.92
N ALA A 2 -9.19 -1.27 20.46
CA ALA A 2 -8.22 -2.20 19.89
C ALA A 2 -8.86 -2.85 18.67
N HIS A 3 -8.31 -2.60 17.48
CA HIS A 3 -8.64 -3.41 16.31
C HIS A 3 -7.89 -4.72 16.48
N ASP A 4 -8.64 -5.80 16.68
CA ASP A 4 -8.10 -7.15 16.78
C ASP A 4 -7.71 -7.62 15.38
N PHE A 5 -6.41 -7.59 15.10
CA PHE A 5 -5.79 -8.13 13.87
C PHE A 5 -5.28 -9.57 14.06
N SER A 6 -5.73 -10.29 15.10
CA SER A 6 -5.27 -11.65 15.40
C SER A 6 -5.74 -12.73 14.42
N SER A 7 -6.41 -12.38 13.31
CA SER A 7 -6.56 -13.30 12.17
C SER A 7 -5.26 -13.39 11.38
N ALA A 8 -4.25 -14.03 11.99
CA ALA A 8 -3.16 -14.64 11.25
C ALA A 8 -3.76 -15.38 10.04
N GLY A 9 -3.36 -14.96 8.84
CA GLY A 9 -4.06 -15.23 7.58
C GLY A 9 -4.67 -16.63 7.51
N THR A 10 -5.97 -16.71 7.71
CA THR A 10 -6.72 -17.95 7.48
C THR A 10 -6.64 -18.22 5.99
N VAL A 11 -5.76 -19.14 5.61
CA VAL A 11 -5.83 -19.76 4.30
C VAL A 11 -7.10 -20.60 4.32
N VAL A 12 -8.22 -20.02 3.87
CA VAL A 12 -9.45 -20.78 3.67
C VAL A 12 -9.23 -21.67 2.45
N THR A 13 -8.67 -22.85 2.67
CA THR A 13 -8.61 -23.92 1.67
C THR A 13 -9.80 -24.85 1.88
N GLY A 14 -10.70 -24.88 0.91
CA GLY A 14 -11.86 -25.77 0.90
C GLY A 14 -12.89 -25.31 -0.12
N ALA A 15 -13.80 -26.21 -0.51
CA ALA A 15 -14.95 -25.88 -1.36
C ALA A 15 -15.83 -24.77 -0.75
N ASP A 16 -15.74 -24.59 0.57
CA ASP A 16 -16.46 -23.59 1.36
C ASP A 16 -15.69 -22.27 1.61
N ALA A 17 -14.57 -22.02 0.91
CA ALA A 17 -13.88 -20.71 0.90
C ALA A 17 -14.67 -19.60 0.16
N SER A 18 -16.00 -19.74 0.14
CA SER A 18 -16.97 -18.93 -0.58
C SER A 18 -17.86 -18.23 0.44
N THR A 19 -17.34 -17.22 1.13
CA THR A 19 -18.21 -16.26 1.81
C THR A 19 -18.62 -15.15 0.84
N ARG A 20 -19.53 -15.49 -0.11
CA ARG A 20 -20.35 -14.60 -0.99
C ARG A 20 -19.64 -13.81 -2.11
N PRO A 21 -20.34 -13.48 -3.23
CA PRO A 21 -20.95 -14.35 -4.27
C PRO A 21 -19.92 -14.71 -5.38
N GLY A 22 -19.77 -15.93 -5.94
CA GLY A 22 -20.51 -17.20 -5.90
C GLY A 22 -20.71 -17.73 -7.34
N ALA A 23 -19.94 -18.67 -7.89
CA ALA A 23 -18.88 -19.49 -7.32
C ALA A 23 -17.96 -20.01 -8.47
N GLY A 24 -17.36 -19.09 -9.22
CA GLY A 24 -16.50 -19.40 -10.36
C GLY A 24 -15.06 -18.99 -10.13
N ARG A 25 -14.12 -19.74 -10.70
CA ARG A 25 -12.74 -19.28 -10.93
C ARG A 25 -12.78 -17.89 -11.58
N LEU A 26 -11.99 -16.94 -11.09
CA LEU A 26 -11.86 -15.63 -11.73
C LEU A 26 -11.51 -15.79 -13.22
N PRO A 27 -12.13 -15.03 -14.15
CA PRO A 27 -11.93 -15.16 -15.60
C PRO A 27 -10.59 -14.56 -16.07
N GLU A 28 -9.54 -14.65 -15.26
CA GLU A 28 -8.18 -14.18 -15.57
C GLU A 28 -7.15 -15.30 -15.38
N GLY A 29 -5.92 -15.03 -15.82
CA GLY A 29 -4.77 -15.87 -15.49
C GLY A 29 -4.25 -15.60 -14.07
N PRO A 30 -3.41 -16.51 -13.54
CA PRO A 30 -2.83 -16.35 -12.22
C PRO A 30 -1.93 -15.11 -12.17
N ARG A 31 -2.12 -14.31 -11.12
CA ARG A 31 -1.22 -13.21 -10.75
C ARG A 31 -0.17 -13.72 -9.76
N ALA A 32 1.10 -13.39 -10.02
CA ALA A 32 2.21 -13.76 -9.15
C ALA A 32 2.04 -13.18 -7.74
N ASP A 33 2.59 -13.90 -6.75
CA ASP A 33 2.78 -13.36 -5.41
C ASP A 33 3.69 -12.12 -5.46
N PHE A 34 3.62 -11.29 -4.43
CA PHE A 34 4.41 -10.07 -4.37
C PHE A 34 4.79 -9.72 -2.92
N TYR A 35 5.85 -8.93 -2.78
CA TYR A 35 6.10 -8.19 -1.54
C TYR A 35 5.53 -6.77 -1.66
N LEU A 36 5.11 -6.17 -0.55
CA LEU A 36 4.94 -4.72 -0.51
C LEU A 36 6.27 -4.10 -0.11
N ILE A 37 6.68 -3.07 -0.86
CA ILE A 37 7.92 -2.35 -0.63
C ILE A 37 7.63 -0.87 -0.42
N HIS A 38 8.40 -0.26 0.47
CA HIS A 38 8.31 1.16 0.79
C HIS A 38 9.66 1.82 0.61
N ASN A 39 9.68 2.98 -0.06
CA ASN A 39 10.84 3.85 -0.12
C ASN A 39 10.64 4.98 0.89
N PRO A 40 11.65 5.32 1.72
CA PRO A 40 11.55 6.40 2.73
C PRO A 40 11.10 7.77 2.20
N GLU A 41 11.36 8.06 0.93
CA GLU A 41 10.94 9.31 0.25
C GLU A 41 9.50 9.24 -0.31
N SER A 42 8.88 8.06 -0.31
CA SER A 42 7.60 7.81 -0.97
C SER A 42 6.44 7.87 0.03
N TRP A 43 5.90 9.07 0.22
CA TRP A 43 4.72 9.34 1.03
C TRP A 43 3.56 9.84 0.18
N GLU A 44 2.34 9.62 0.68
CA GLU A 44 1.12 10.16 0.07
C GLU A 44 0.25 10.89 1.08
N ILE A 45 -0.46 11.89 0.56
CA ILE A 45 -1.45 12.68 1.30
C ILE A 45 -2.80 11.99 1.16
N TYR A 46 -3.32 11.49 2.28
CA TYR A 46 -4.63 10.89 2.38
C TYR A 46 -5.62 11.86 3.06
N GLU A 47 -6.80 12.03 2.48
CA GLU A 47 -7.93 12.77 3.07
C GLU A 47 -8.82 11.76 3.77
N ARG A 48 -8.92 11.88 5.10
CA ARG A 48 -9.80 11.05 5.92
C ARG A 48 -11.26 11.44 5.68
N PRO A 49 -12.23 10.55 5.99
CA PRO A 49 -13.65 10.84 5.85
C PRO A 49 -14.13 12.05 6.67
N ASP A 50 -13.43 12.38 7.76
CA ASP A 50 -13.66 13.57 8.61
C ASP A 50 -13.20 14.89 7.95
N GLY A 51 -12.56 14.83 6.77
CA GLY A 51 -11.99 15.97 6.06
C GLY A 51 -10.60 16.38 6.56
N GLU A 52 -10.02 15.68 7.53
CA GLU A 52 -8.63 15.86 7.93
C GLU A 52 -7.68 15.20 6.94
N TYR A 53 -6.44 15.73 6.89
CA TYR A 53 -5.38 15.13 6.08
C TYR A 53 -4.37 14.41 6.97
N GLU A 54 -3.83 13.31 6.45
CA GLU A 54 -2.72 12.58 7.07
C GLU A 54 -1.71 12.13 6.03
N TRP A 55 -0.50 11.81 6.50
CA TRP A 55 0.58 11.28 5.70
C TRP A 55 0.67 9.78 5.89
N LEU A 56 0.52 9.03 4.81
CA LEU A 56 0.63 7.58 4.81
C LEU A 56 1.79 7.13 3.91
N PRO A 57 2.46 6.02 4.24
CA PRO A 57 3.48 5.47 3.37
C PRO A 57 2.86 5.02 2.05
N LYS A 58 3.52 5.37 0.95
CA LYS A 58 3.16 4.87 -0.38
C LYS A 58 3.86 3.54 -0.60
N LEU A 59 3.08 2.48 -0.70
CA LEU A 59 3.57 1.12 -0.90
C LEU A 59 3.49 0.75 -2.38
N LYS A 60 4.46 -0.04 -2.85
CA LYS A 60 4.47 -0.59 -4.22
C LYS A 60 4.57 -2.12 -4.15
N PRO A 61 3.95 -2.85 -5.08
CA PRO A 61 4.16 -4.28 -5.19
C PRO A 61 5.50 -4.59 -5.88
N LEU A 62 6.26 -5.51 -5.31
CA LEU A 62 7.39 -6.20 -5.91
C LEU A 62 6.93 -7.61 -6.32
N TYR A 63 6.51 -7.77 -7.57
CA TYR A 63 6.02 -9.05 -8.08
C TYR A 63 7.14 -10.08 -8.23
N LEU A 64 6.85 -11.31 -7.82
CA LEU A 64 7.75 -12.46 -7.87
C LEU A 64 7.56 -13.23 -9.17
N THR A 65 7.95 -12.61 -10.29
CA THR A 65 7.88 -13.25 -11.61
C THR A 65 9.22 -13.91 -11.93
N PRO A 66 9.26 -15.23 -12.20
CA PRO A 66 10.49 -15.94 -12.55
C PRO A 66 11.18 -15.31 -13.76
N GLY A 67 12.50 -15.15 -13.68
CA GLY A 67 13.31 -14.51 -14.72
C GLY A 67 13.28 -12.98 -14.71
N VAL A 68 12.50 -12.36 -13.81
CA VAL A 68 12.44 -10.90 -13.63
C VAL A 68 13.03 -10.54 -12.27
N ASN A 69 13.78 -9.43 -12.19
CA ASN A 69 14.36 -8.90 -10.94
C ASN A 69 15.21 -9.90 -10.14
N GLY A 70 15.84 -10.88 -10.81
CA GLY A 70 16.68 -11.88 -10.14
C GLY A 70 15.90 -12.99 -9.43
N VAL A 71 14.58 -13.09 -9.60
CA VAL A 71 13.78 -14.21 -9.10
C VAL A 71 14.11 -15.46 -9.92
N ARG A 72 14.63 -16.48 -9.25
CA ARG A 72 15.04 -17.74 -9.89
C ARG A 72 13.99 -18.82 -9.64
N GLN A 73 13.71 -19.62 -10.66
CA GLN A 73 12.93 -20.83 -10.48
C GLN A 73 13.82 -21.92 -9.87
N VAL A 74 13.39 -22.52 -8.77
CA VAL A 74 14.08 -23.63 -8.11
C VAL A 74 13.15 -24.83 -8.05
N LYS A 75 13.70 -26.04 -7.83
CA LYS A 75 12.88 -27.25 -7.71
C LYS A 75 11.93 -27.09 -6.51
N GLY A 76 10.63 -27.01 -6.79
CA GLY A 76 9.59 -26.85 -5.76
C GLY A 76 9.19 -25.41 -5.40
N GLY A 77 9.69 -24.39 -6.12
CA GLY A 77 9.26 -23.01 -5.85
C GLY A 77 10.09 -21.94 -6.58
N PHE A 78 10.18 -20.77 -5.95
CA PHE A 78 10.95 -19.64 -6.44
C PHE A 78 11.90 -19.16 -5.33
N ASP A 79 13.15 -18.90 -5.71
CA ASP A 79 14.10 -18.20 -4.87
C ASP A 79 13.99 -16.71 -5.15
N ASP A 80 13.47 -15.98 -4.17
CA ASP A 80 13.23 -14.54 -4.19
C ASP A 80 14.25 -13.74 -3.37
N ALA A 81 15.20 -14.42 -2.71
CA ALA A 81 16.16 -13.77 -1.83
C ALA A 81 17.01 -12.72 -2.57
N PRO A 82 17.52 -12.97 -3.80
CA PRO A 82 18.28 -11.97 -4.54
C PRO A 82 17.45 -10.71 -4.86
N ALA A 83 16.16 -10.88 -5.18
CA ALA A 83 15.27 -9.77 -5.50
C ALA A 83 15.02 -8.88 -4.28
N ARG A 84 14.78 -9.50 -3.11
CA ARG A 84 14.60 -8.77 -1.85
C ARG A 84 15.87 -8.05 -1.41
N LEU A 85 17.03 -8.71 -1.53
CA LEU A 85 18.32 -8.12 -1.19
C LEU A 85 18.60 -6.89 -2.07
N ALA A 86 18.45 -7.02 -3.39
CA ALA A 86 18.69 -5.91 -4.32
C ALA A 86 17.78 -4.69 -4.07
N VAL A 87 16.56 -4.89 -3.60
CA VAL A 87 15.64 -3.80 -3.22
C VAL A 87 16.05 -3.19 -1.87
N THR A 88 16.46 -4.02 -0.92
CA THR A 88 16.95 -3.59 0.40
C THR A 88 18.25 -2.79 0.28
N ASP A 89 19.19 -3.21 -0.57
CA ASP A 89 20.45 -2.51 -0.85
C ASP A 89 20.23 -1.10 -1.42
N ARG A 90 19.08 -0.87 -2.06
CA ARG A 90 18.66 0.47 -2.55
C ARG A 90 17.99 1.32 -1.46
N GLY A 91 17.98 0.85 -0.21
CA GLY A 91 17.36 1.53 0.92
C GLY A 91 15.84 1.38 1.00
N TRP A 92 15.23 0.45 0.27
CA TRP A 92 13.79 0.21 0.38
C TRP A 92 13.51 -0.76 1.51
N THR A 93 12.43 -0.53 2.23
CA THR A 93 11.91 -1.47 3.23
C THR A 93 11.02 -2.49 2.54
N VAL A 94 11.37 -3.78 2.64
CA VAL A 94 10.53 -4.89 2.16
C VAL A 94 9.66 -5.38 3.31
N LEU A 95 8.34 -5.33 3.14
CA LEU A 95 7.38 -5.80 4.13
C LEU A 95 7.23 -7.32 4.04
N ASP A 96 7.23 -7.99 5.20
CA ASP A 96 7.10 -9.44 5.26
C ASP A 96 5.66 -9.88 4.97
N ARG A 97 5.48 -10.98 4.22
CA ARG A 97 4.15 -11.50 3.84
C ARG A 97 3.34 -12.00 5.03
N SER A 98 3.98 -12.37 6.14
CA SER A 98 3.32 -12.76 7.40
C SER A 98 2.46 -11.63 7.99
N LEU A 99 2.64 -10.38 7.55
CA LEU A 99 1.77 -9.26 7.90
C LEU A 99 0.36 -9.36 7.32
N GLY A 100 0.02 -10.43 6.58
CA GLY A 100 -1.36 -10.76 6.21
C GLY A 100 -1.98 -9.86 5.15
N TYR A 101 -1.18 -9.12 4.37
CA TYR A 101 -1.69 -8.20 3.34
C TYR A 101 -2.00 -8.86 1.99
N ILE A 102 -1.85 -10.19 1.87
CA ILE A 102 -2.11 -10.94 0.63
C ILE A 102 -3.25 -11.93 0.83
N THR A 103 -4.24 -11.85 -0.06
CA THR A 103 -5.30 -12.85 -0.20
C THR A 103 -5.23 -13.48 -1.59
N LYS A 104 -5.38 -14.80 -1.67
CA LYS A 104 -5.36 -15.56 -2.92
C LYS A 104 -6.77 -15.96 -3.33
N TYR A 105 -7.11 -15.72 -4.59
CA TYR A 105 -8.39 -16.09 -5.18
C TYR A 105 -8.19 -17.14 -6.29
N PRO A 106 -9.03 -18.19 -6.39
CA PRO A 106 -8.93 -19.18 -7.45
C PRO A 106 -9.24 -18.55 -8.83
N CYS A 107 -8.42 -18.86 -9.83
CA CYS A 107 -8.57 -18.41 -11.21
C CYS A 107 -8.51 -19.59 -12.21
N ARG A 108 -8.60 -19.32 -13.51
CA ARG A 108 -8.69 -20.37 -14.56
C ARG A 108 -7.52 -21.37 -14.52
N ARG A 109 -6.31 -20.92 -14.17
CA ARG A 109 -5.07 -21.72 -14.23
C ARG A 109 -4.24 -21.62 -12.94
N GLY A 110 -4.90 -21.55 -11.79
CA GLY A 110 -4.22 -21.50 -10.50
C GLY A 110 -4.89 -20.52 -9.55
N GLN A 111 -4.08 -19.66 -8.94
CA GLN A 111 -4.51 -18.64 -7.98
C GLN A 111 -3.95 -17.28 -8.40
N SER A 112 -4.70 -16.21 -8.13
CA SER A 112 -4.25 -14.83 -8.27
C SER A 112 -4.09 -14.20 -6.90
N ALA A 113 -2.91 -13.65 -6.63
CA ALA A 113 -2.66 -12.87 -5.43
C ALA A 113 -3.22 -11.44 -5.55
N PHE A 114 -3.92 -10.99 -4.52
CA PHE A 114 -4.45 -9.63 -4.38
C PHE A 114 -4.12 -9.10 -2.99
N LEU A 115 -4.25 -7.78 -2.81
CA LEU A 115 -4.25 -7.20 -1.47
C LEU A 115 -5.47 -7.68 -0.69
N THR A 116 -5.35 -7.83 0.62
CA THR A 116 -6.47 -8.23 1.50
C THR A 116 -7.67 -7.27 1.40
N TRP A 117 -7.41 -5.98 1.16
CA TRP A 117 -8.43 -4.95 0.95
C TRP A 117 -8.99 -4.89 -0.47
N ASN A 118 -8.57 -5.78 -1.36
CA ASN A 118 -9.08 -5.89 -2.72
C ASN A 118 -10.07 -7.05 -2.81
N THR A 119 -11.33 -6.73 -3.13
CA THR A 119 -12.37 -7.71 -3.41
C THR A 119 -12.57 -7.81 -4.92
N PRO A 120 -11.99 -8.82 -5.60
CA PRO A 120 -12.21 -9.05 -7.01
C PRO A 120 -13.63 -9.58 -7.25
N VAL A 121 -14.36 -8.92 -8.15
CA VAL A 121 -15.70 -9.28 -8.59
C VAL A 121 -15.65 -9.66 -10.07
N ALA A 122 -16.07 -10.88 -10.40
CA ALA A 122 -16.17 -11.32 -11.79
C ALA A 122 -17.37 -10.63 -12.47
N MET A 123 -17.11 -9.93 -13.57
CA MET A 123 -18.14 -9.27 -14.39
C MET A 123 -17.98 -9.74 -15.85
N GLY A 124 -18.68 -10.83 -16.18
CA GLY A 124 -18.55 -11.51 -17.47
C GLY A 124 -17.14 -12.05 -17.71
N ARG A 125 -16.44 -11.53 -18.73
CA ARG A 125 -15.05 -11.91 -19.07
C ARG A 125 -13.99 -11.05 -18.38
N ARG A 126 -14.38 -10.11 -17.51
CA ARG A 126 -13.48 -9.18 -16.82
C ARG A 126 -13.56 -9.37 -15.32
N VAL A 127 -12.51 -8.93 -14.63
CA VAL A 127 -12.47 -8.82 -13.17
C VAL A 127 -12.46 -7.35 -12.81
N VAL A 128 -13.44 -6.91 -12.01
CA VAL A 128 -13.49 -5.57 -11.43
C VAL A 128 -13.05 -5.69 -9.98
N VAL A 129 -12.07 -4.90 -9.55
CA VAL A 129 -11.57 -4.95 -8.18
C VAL A 129 -12.19 -3.80 -7.38
N ARG A 130 -12.92 -4.13 -6.32
CA ARG A 130 -13.34 -3.14 -5.31
C ARG A 130 -12.23 -3.02 -4.27
N HIS A 131 -11.91 -1.81 -3.87
CA HIS A 131 -10.83 -1.56 -2.91
C HIS A 131 -11.40 -0.90 -1.65
N ASP A 132 -11.14 -1.51 -0.49
CA ASP A 132 -11.40 -0.92 0.82
C ASP A 132 -10.29 0.09 1.17
N VAL A 133 -10.55 1.35 0.82
CA VAL A 133 -9.61 2.46 0.99
C VAL A 133 -9.33 2.73 2.47
N GLU A 134 -10.36 2.65 3.33
CA GLU A 134 -10.26 2.99 4.74
C GLU A 134 -9.51 1.92 5.51
N GLY A 135 -9.85 0.64 5.30
CA GLY A 135 -9.13 -0.48 5.90
C GLY A 135 -7.65 -0.48 5.48
N TYR A 136 -7.36 -0.17 4.22
CA TYR A 136 -5.98 -0.09 3.75
C TYR A 136 -5.23 1.13 4.32
N ALA A 137 -5.91 2.26 4.50
CA ALA A 137 -5.32 3.43 5.17
C ALA A 137 -5.02 3.14 6.65
N ALA A 138 -5.94 2.50 7.37
CA ALA A 138 -5.76 2.10 8.76
C ALA A 138 -4.55 1.18 8.95
N TRP A 139 -4.44 0.13 8.14
CA TRP A 139 -3.29 -0.78 8.18
C TRP A 139 -1.96 -0.07 7.92
N ARG A 140 -1.91 0.86 6.95
CA ARG A 140 -0.69 1.62 6.68
C ARG A 140 -0.30 2.56 7.82
N ARG A 141 -1.28 3.10 8.55
CA ARG A 141 -1.03 3.89 9.76
C ARG A 141 -0.37 3.02 10.84
N GLU A 142 -0.89 1.82 11.05
CA GLU A 142 -0.34 0.86 12.01
C GLU A 142 1.09 0.44 11.68
N LEU A 143 1.44 0.30 10.39
CA LEU A 143 2.83 0.04 10.00
C LEU A 143 3.80 1.11 10.50
N VAL A 144 3.37 2.38 10.49
CA VAL A 144 4.17 3.50 10.99
C VAL A 144 4.16 3.53 12.53
N GLU A 145 3.00 3.31 13.15
CA GLU A 145 2.86 3.33 14.61
C GLU A 145 3.64 2.20 15.29
N ASN A 146 3.66 1.01 14.69
CA ASN A 146 4.42 -0.14 15.17
C ASN A 146 5.91 -0.08 14.80
N GLY A 147 6.33 0.93 14.02
CA GLY A 147 7.72 1.14 13.62
C GLY A 147 8.26 0.15 12.60
N THR A 148 7.38 -0.61 11.92
CA THR A 148 7.71 -1.43 10.76
C THR A 148 8.19 -0.55 9.61
N ILE A 149 7.50 0.58 9.41
CA ILE A 149 7.94 1.67 8.54
C ILE A 149 8.33 2.85 9.42
N ALA A 150 9.50 3.45 9.15
CA ALA A 150 9.93 4.63 9.87
C ALA A 150 8.97 5.80 9.62
N ALA A 151 8.75 6.64 10.63
CA ALA A 151 8.04 7.91 10.47
C ALA A 151 8.69 8.76 9.35
N PRO A 152 7.89 9.58 8.63
CA PRO A 152 8.40 10.37 7.51
C PRO A 152 9.45 11.38 7.98
N GLU A 153 10.52 11.50 7.20
CA GLU A 153 11.46 12.61 7.35
C GLU A 153 10.84 13.90 6.80
N PRO A 154 11.08 15.07 7.43
CA PRO A 154 10.54 16.35 6.96
C PRO A 154 10.82 16.63 5.47
N GLU A 155 12.03 16.32 5.01
CA GLU A 155 12.51 16.55 3.65
C GLU A 155 11.72 15.73 2.63
N ALA A 156 11.35 14.49 2.98
CA ALA A 156 10.51 13.65 2.13
C ALA A 156 9.10 14.24 1.95
N LEU A 157 8.53 14.80 3.02
CA LEU A 157 7.22 15.45 2.97
C LEU A 157 7.29 16.75 2.15
N ASP A 158 8.35 17.53 2.31
CA ASP A 158 8.58 18.76 1.55
C ASP A 158 8.73 18.47 0.05
N ALA A 159 9.41 17.39 -0.33
CA ALA A 159 9.51 16.97 -1.73
C ALA A 159 8.13 16.64 -2.34
N VAL A 160 7.24 15.98 -1.59
CA VAL A 160 5.87 15.70 -2.05
C VAL A 160 5.03 17.00 -2.15
N LEU A 161 5.16 17.89 -1.16
CA LEU A 161 4.50 19.20 -1.19
C LEU A 161 4.97 20.07 -2.36
N HIS A 162 6.26 20.02 -2.68
CA HIS A 162 6.83 20.73 -3.83
C HIS A 162 6.27 20.22 -5.15
N ARG A 163 6.14 18.89 -5.32
CA ARG A 163 5.49 18.29 -6.52
C ARG A 163 4.02 18.71 -6.64
N LEU A 164 3.29 18.79 -5.52
CA LEU A 164 1.91 19.28 -5.51
C LEU A 164 1.82 20.76 -5.90
N GLU A 165 2.75 21.59 -5.43
CA GLU A 165 2.87 22.99 -5.83
C GLU A 165 3.17 23.16 -7.33
N GLN A 166 4.12 22.40 -7.87
CA GLN A 166 4.37 22.40 -9.31
C GLN A 166 3.11 22.02 -10.12
N THR A 167 2.30 21.10 -9.61
CA THR A 167 1.03 20.69 -10.25
C THR A 167 0.01 21.84 -10.25
N ILE A 168 -0.09 22.59 -9.15
CA ILE A 168 -0.92 23.79 -9.04
C ILE A 168 -0.43 24.85 -10.06
N ASN A 169 0.86 25.16 -10.06
CA ASN A 169 1.45 26.18 -10.92
C ASN A 169 1.27 25.88 -12.42
N ARG A 170 1.34 24.61 -12.82
CA ARG A 170 1.05 24.19 -14.21
C ARG A 170 -0.40 24.48 -14.62
N GLY A 171 -1.35 24.36 -13.68
CA GLY A 171 -2.76 24.63 -13.92
C GLY A 171 -3.10 26.12 -14.02
N GLN A 172 -2.32 27.00 -13.38
CA GLN A 172 -2.65 28.42 -13.22
C GLN A 172 -2.88 29.16 -14.56
N LYS A 173 -2.12 28.82 -15.61
CA LYS A 173 -2.32 29.44 -16.95
C LYS A 173 -3.70 29.18 -17.54
N ALA A 174 -4.34 28.09 -17.15
CA ALA A 174 -5.66 27.67 -17.63
C ALA A 174 -6.77 27.85 -16.57
N ILE A 175 -6.57 28.72 -15.57
CA ILE A 175 -7.51 28.93 -14.46
C ILE A 175 -8.89 29.45 -14.90
N HIS A 176 -8.98 30.07 -16.08
CA HIS A 176 -10.25 30.50 -16.66
C HIS A 176 -11.17 29.33 -17.04
N ILE A 177 -10.64 28.11 -17.19
CA ILE A 177 -11.42 26.90 -17.45
C ILE A 177 -11.99 26.39 -16.11
N PRO A 178 -13.32 26.31 -15.91
CA PRO A 178 -13.92 25.99 -14.61
C PRO A 178 -13.45 24.66 -14.00
N GLY A 179 -13.30 23.61 -14.82
CA GLY A 179 -12.80 22.31 -14.35
C GLY A 179 -11.33 22.35 -13.89
N VAL A 180 -10.52 23.22 -14.49
CA VAL A 180 -9.12 23.43 -14.07
C VAL A 180 -9.09 24.21 -12.76
N LYS A 181 -9.91 25.26 -12.62
CA LYS A 181 -10.06 26.02 -11.38
C LYS A 181 -10.44 25.12 -10.20
N ALA A 182 -11.50 24.32 -10.35
CA ALA A 182 -11.93 23.38 -9.30
C ALA A 182 -10.81 22.41 -8.88
N ARG A 183 -9.99 21.95 -9.83
CA ARG A 183 -8.83 21.10 -9.54
C ARG A 183 -7.70 21.84 -8.84
N ILE A 184 -7.46 23.11 -9.17
CA ILE A 184 -6.49 23.98 -8.47
C ILE A 184 -6.96 24.19 -7.03
N ASP A 185 -8.20 24.60 -6.83
CA ASP A 185 -8.78 24.87 -5.51
C ASP A 185 -8.70 23.60 -4.63
N ALA A 186 -9.03 22.43 -5.18
CA ALA A 186 -8.90 21.15 -4.49
C ALA A 186 -7.44 20.83 -4.10
N ASN A 187 -6.48 21.09 -5.00
CA ASN A 187 -5.06 20.88 -4.71
C ASN A 187 -4.51 21.88 -3.69
N GLU A 188 -4.99 23.13 -3.67
CA GLU A 188 -4.63 24.13 -2.67
C GLU A 188 -5.16 23.77 -1.28
N LYS A 189 -6.42 23.31 -1.21
CA LYS A 189 -7.00 22.74 0.02
C LYS A 189 -6.14 21.57 0.52
N LYS A 190 -5.81 20.63 -0.38
CA LYS A 190 -4.98 19.47 -0.10
C LYS A 190 -3.58 19.85 0.38
N LYS A 191 -2.93 20.84 -0.26
CA LYS A 191 -1.60 21.35 0.13
C LYS A 191 -1.63 21.97 1.52
N THR A 192 -2.64 22.78 1.81
CA THR A 192 -2.81 23.43 3.12
C THR A 192 -3.06 22.41 4.22
N GLY A 193 -3.92 21.44 3.97
CA GLY A 193 -4.18 20.32 4.88
C GLY A 193 -2.94 19.48 5.13
N ALA A 194 -2.23 19.10 4.07
CA ALA A 194 -0.99 18.32 4.15
C ALA A 194 0.12 19.04 4.92
N LYS A 195 0.26 20.37 4.78
CA LYS A 195 1.20 21.17 5.57
C LYS A 195 0.88 21.11 7.06
N LYS A 196 -0.40 21.19 7.45
CA LYS A 196 -0.82 21.03 8.85
C LYS A 196 -0.53 19.61 9.35
N ALA A 197 -0.82 18.60 8.53
CA ALA A 197 -0.55 17.20 8.85
C ALA A 197 0.96 16.90 8.98
N ALA A 198 1.80 17.51 8.15
CA ALA A 198 3.26 17.35 8.19
C ALA A 198 3.82 17.82 9.53
N LYS A 199 3.38 19.00 10.01
CA LYS A 199 3.76 19.51 11.34
C LYS A 199 3.36 18.55 12.47
N ARG A 200 2.17 17.93 12.38
CA ARG A 200 1.71 16.94 13.37
C ARG A 200 2.58 15.67 13.32
N ALA A 201 2.92 15.20 12.13
CA ALA A 201 3.74 14.00 11.94
C ALA A 201 5.17 14.16 12.46
N THR A 202 5.80 15.31 12.22
CA THR A 202 7.20 15.58 12.61
C THR A 202 7.34 16.04 14.06
N SER A 203 6.33 16.70 14.63
CA SER A 203 6.35 17.14 16.04
C SER A 203 6.16 16.00 17.05
N ARG A 204 5.57 14.87 16.62
CA ARG A 204 5.37 13.71 17.47
C ARG A 204 6.75 13.10 17.77
N LYS A 205 7.34 13.47 18.91
CA LYS A 205 8.63 12.93 19.39
C LYS A 205 8.61 11.41 19.18
N ARG A 206 9.59 10.88 18.43
CA ARG A 206 9.78 9.43 18.27
C ARG A 206 9.74 8.81 19.66
N ALA A 207 8.71 7.99 19.92
CA ALA A 207 8.70 7.20 21.15
C ALA A 207 9.97 6.34 21.14
N PRO A 208 10.73 6.29 22.25
CA PRO A 208 11.93 5.48 22.30
C PRO A 208 11.56 4.04 21.95
N ARG A 209 12.23 3.46 20.94
CA ARG A 209 12.10 2.04 20.61
C ARG A 209 12.33 1.25 21.90
N LYS A 210 11.28 0.65 22.48
CA LYS A 210 11.47 -0.41 23.48
C LYS A 210 12.25 -1.50 22.76
N ARG A 211 13.55 -1.61 23.04
CA ARG A 211 14.36 -2.73 22.57
C ARG A 211 13.63 -3.98 23.06
N ALA A 212 13.20 -4.84 22.13
CA ALA A 212 12.72 -6.16 22.48
C ALA A 212 13.82 -6.82 23.31
N ALA A 213 13.48 -7.27 24.52
CA ALA A 213 14.42 -8.01 25.34
C ALA A 213 14.93 -9.21 24.51
N PRO A 214 16.24 -9.51 24.54
CA PRO A 214 16.75 -10.68 23.86
C PRO A 214 15.98 -11.89 24.38
N SER A 215 15.36 -12.65 23.46
CA SER A 215 14.78 -13.95 23.75
C SER A 215 15.90 -14.85 24.27
N ALA A 216 15.88 -15.11 25.58
CA ALA A 216 16.81 -16.00 26.28
C ALA A 216 16.50 -17.47 25.98
#